data_AF-A0A7K2PAT4-F1
#
_entry.id   AF-A0A7K2PAT4-F1
#
_cell.length_a   1.000
_cell.length_b   1.000
_cell.length_c   1.000
_cell.angle_alpha   90.00
_cell.angle_beta   90.00
_cell.angle_gamma   90.00
#
_symmetry.space_group_name_H-M   'P 1'
#
loop_
_entity.id
_entity.type
_entity.pdbx_description
1 polymer ?
#
loop_
_entity_poly.entity_id
_entity_poly.type
_entity_poly.pdbx_seq_one_letter_code
_entity_poly.pdbx_strand_id
1 'polypeptide(L)' 'GVHQCVGQHLARLELEVALETLVRRVPTLRLAGERDQVVVKHDSATFGLEELMVTW' A
#
# COMPACT_ATOMS: atom_id res chain seq x y z
N GLY A 1 7.95 20.18 11.29
CA GLY A 1 8.28 20.80 12.60
C GLY A 1 9.21 19.88 13.37
N VAL A 2 9.48 20.16 14.65
CA VAL A 2 10.47 19.38 15.43
C VAL A 2 10.16 17.87 15.57
N HIS A 3 8.90 17.47 15.37
CA HIS A 3 8.46 16.07 15.32
C HIS A 3 8.21 15.55 13.89
N GLN A 4 8.80 16.18 12.89
CA GLN A 4 8.67 15.69 11.51
C GLN A 4 9.25 14.29 11.40
N CYS A 5 8.59 13.45 10.59
CA CYS A 5 9.03 12.09 10.35
C CYS A 5 10.48 12.06 9.86
N VAL A 6 11.38 11.54 10.69
CA VAL A 6 12.80 11.37 10.37
C VAL A 6 12.97 10.44 9.16
N GLY A 7 12.10 9.43 9.05
CA GLY A 7 12.12 8.44 7.98
C GLY A 7 11.44 8.85 6.67
N GLN A 8 10.94 10.08 6.51
CA GLN A 8 10.14 10.48 5.34
C GLN A 8 10.85 10.27 4.00
N HIS A 9 12.18 10.43 3.96
CA HIS A 9 12.97 10.23 2.75
C HIS A 9 13.09 8.75 2.38
N LEU A 10 13.31 7.89 3.38
CA LEU A 10 13.33 6.45 3.17
C LEU A 10 11.94 5.95 2.76
N ALA A 11 10.89 6.37 3.46
CA ALA A 11 9.51 5.98 3.12
C ALA A 11 9.14 6.38 1.69
N ARG A 12 9.61 7.54 1.21
CA ARG A 12 9.42 7.96 -0.19
C ARG A 12 10.14 7.03 -1.16
N LEU A 13 11.41 6.70 -0.90
CA LEU A 13 12.17 5.78 -1.73
C LEU A 13 11.54 4.38 -1.75
N GLU A 14 11.10 3.88 -0.60
CA GLU A 14 10.43 2.58 -0.49
C GLU A 14 9.14 2.55 -1.30
N LEU A 15 8.29 3.58 -1.16
CA LEU A 15 7.05 3.69 -1.93
C LEU A 15 7.31 3.79 -3.44
N GLU A 16 8.30 4.59 -3.85
CA GLU A 16 8.67 4.74 -5.25
C GLU A 16 9.12 3.40 -5.85
N VAL A 17 10.10 2.74 -5.22
CA VAL A 17 10.63 1.47 -5.71
C VAL A 17 9.57 0.37 -5.68
N ALA A 18 8.80 0.27 -4.59
CA ALA A 18 7.80 -0.79 -4.44
C ALA A 18 6.67 -0.65 -5.48
N LEU A 19 6.08 0.55 -5.60
CA LEU A 19 4.96 0.78 -6.51
C LEU A 19 5.38 0.69 -7.98
N GLU A 20 6.51 1.31 -8.34
CA GLU A 20 7.02 1.25 -9.72
C GLU A 20 7.38 -0.19 -10.12
N THR A 21 8.07 -0.91 -9.23
CA THR A 21 8.49 -2.29 -9.51
C THR A 21 7.30 -3.23 -9.61
N LEU A 22 6.31 -3.08 -8.72
CA LEU A 22 5.11 -3.90 -8.72
C LEU A 22 4.35 -3.75 -10.05
N VAL A 23 4.02 -2.51 -10.44
CA VAL A 23 3.27 -2.25 -11.67
C VAL A 23 4.05 -2.67 -12.91
N ARG A 24 5.37 -2.46 -12.94
CA ARG A 24 6.22 -2.89 -14.05
C ARG A 24 6.31 -4.41 -14.19
N ARG A 25 6.44 -5.14 -13.07
CA ARG A 25 6.67 -6.60 -13.08
C ARG A 25 5.39 -7.42 -13.15
N VAL A 26 4.26 -6.85 -12.70
CA VAL A 26 2.96 -7.53 -12.67
C VAL A 26 1.93 -6.64 -13.40
N PRO A 27 2.06 -6.48 -14.73
CA PRO A 27 1.26 -5.51 -15.49
C PRO A 27 -0.24 -5.83 -15.54
N THR A 28 -0.61 -7.07 -15.24
CA THR A 28 -2.00 -7.56 -15.21
C THR A 28 -2.61 -7.57 -13.80
N LEU A 29 -1.89 -7.02 -12.80
CA LEU A 29 -2.35 -6.94 -11.41
C LEU A 29 -3.73 -6.28 -11.32
N ARG A 30 -4.67 -6.97 -10.68
CA ARG A 30 -6.04 -6.53 -10.45
C ARG A 30 -6.58 -7.09 -9.14
N LEU A 31 -7.68 -6.51 -8.64
CA LEU A 31 -8.36 -7.05 -7.46
C LEU A 31 -8.90 -8.44 -7.75
N ALA A 32 -8.71 -9.34 -6.78
CA ALA A 32 -9.36 -10.63 -6.74
C ALA A 32 -10.66 -10.50 -5.93
N GLY A 33 -11.71 -9.98 -6.56
CA GLY A 33 -13.02 -9.75 -5.94
C GLY A 33 -13.59 -8.37 -6.22
N GLU A 34 -14.71 -8.07 -5.55
CA GLU A 34 -15.37 -6.76 -5.61
C GLU A 34 -14.75 -5.78 -4.61
N ARG A 35 -14.85 -4.48 -4.88
CA ARG A 35 -14.21 -3.44 -4.06
C ARG A 35 -14.74 -3.37 -2.62
N ASP A 36 -15.99 -3.71 -2.41
CA ASP A 36 -16.66 -3.70 -1.11
C ASP A 36 -16.20 -4.86 -0.19
N GLN A 37 -15.44 -5.82 -0.72
CA GLN A 37 -14.85 -6.93 0.04
C GLN A 37 -13.49 -6.58 0.67
N VAL A 38 -12.94 -5.39 0.37
CA VAL A 38 -11.66 -4.95 0.94
C VAL A 38 -11.81 -4.69 2.44
N VAL A 39 -10.96 -5.35 3.24
CA VAL A 39 -11.00 -5.22 4.70
C VAL A 39 -10.11 -4.06 5.14
N VAL A 40 -10.69 -3.09 5.84
CA VAL A 40 -9.99 -1.92 6.40
C VAL A 40 -9.69 -2.13 7.88
N LYS A 41 -8.54 -1.62 8.32
CA LYS A 41 -8.18 -1.64 9.74
C LYS A 41 -9.12 -0.72 10.53
N HIS A 42 -9.92 -1.30 11.42
CA HIS A 42 -10.82 -0.55 12.30
C HIS A 42 -10.24 -0.25 13.69
N ASP A 43 -9.25 -1.01 14.14
CA ASP A 43 -8.59 -0.83 15.44
C ASP A 43 -7.07 -0.60 15.26
N SER A 44 -6.71 0.52 14.61
CA SER A 44 -5.31 0.87 14.36
C SER A 44 -5.06 2.37 14.46
N ALA A 45 -3.92 2.76 15.03
CA ALA A 45 -3.48 4.15 15.13
C ALA A 45 -3.19 4.79 13.76
N THR A 46 -2.93 3.98 12.74
CA THR A 46 -2.66 4.41 11.37
C THR A 46 -3.67 3.76 10.43
N PHE A 47 -4.36 4.57 9.64
CA PHE A 47 -5.29 4.04 8.64
C PHE A 47 -4.58 3.16 7.61
N GLY A 48 -5.23 2.07 7.22
CA GLY A 48 -4.72 1.15 6.21
C GLY A 48 -5.68 0.00 5.94
N LEU A 49 -5.27 -0.88 5.03
CA LEU A 49 -5.98 -2.11 4.72
C LEU A 49 -5.48 -3.22 5.63
N GLU A 50 -6.40 -4.06 6.10
CA GLU A 50 -6.09 -5.31 6.78
C GLU A 50 -5.85 -6.42 5.74
N GLU A 51 -6.69 -6.48 4.71
CA GLU A 51 -6.59 -7.45 3.64
C GLU A 51 -6.92 -6.83 2.27
N LEU A 52 -6.10 -7.14 1.27
CA LEU A 52 -6.30 -6.75 -0.13
C LEU A 52 -5.97 -7.91 -1.05
N MET A 53 -7.00 -8.64 -1.47
CA MET A 53 -6.84 -9.78 -2.36
C MET A 53 -6.60 -9.33 -3.79
N VAL A 54 -5.55 -9.87 -4.41
CA VAL A 54 -5.13 -9.53 -5.77
C VAL A 54 -4.87 -10.78 -6.60
N THR A 55 -4.97 -10.63 -7.91
CA THR A 55 -4.61 -11.63 -8.91
C THR A 55 -3.91 -10.92 -10.08
N TRP A 56 -3.21 -11.67 -10.91
CA TRP A 56 -2.42 -11.15 -12.02
C TRP A 56 -2.48 -12.11 -13.20
#